data_AF-A0A7D9HUT4-F1
#
_entry.id   AF-A0A7D9HUT4-F1
#
_cell.length_a   1.000
_cell.length_b   1.000
_cell.length_c   1.000
_cell.angle_alpha   90.00
_cell.angle_beta   90.00
_cell.angle_gamma   90.00
#
_symmetry.space_group_name_H-M   'P 1'
#
loop_
_entity.id
_entity.type
_entity.pdbx_description
1 polymer ?
#
loop_
_entity_poly.entity_id
_entity_poly.type
_entity_poly.pdbx_seq_one_letter_code
_entity_poly.pdbx_strand_id
1 'polypeptide(L)'
;MPFCQITSTWATNISTEDEGCKQYVVQLKRDVNCCEDKYKLFVDNEERENDLTDNPCSPLCCKGGSYRWQDHGHEFHLVYNALSLTGVVGKHRLFIDDADCNTGREFGEYFRRRGYQFVVFGFLILLAGVIWASVFRFLLHSAPVSIVGYGFIGAGLTWMITGIIPVIRYRNFRPAHSQAPAVHYDAECPKDEGVLDL
;
A
#
# COMPACT_ATOMS: atom_id res chain seq x y z
N MET A 1 -19.33 18.82 -10.58
CA MET A 1 -19.95 17.78 -9.74
C MET A 1 -19.02 16.58 -9.78
N PRO A 2 -18.60 16.04 -8.62
CA PRO A 2 -17.78 14.84 -8.58
C PRO A 2 -18.53 13.66 -9.21
N PHE A 3 -17.83 12.88 -10.03
CA PHE A 3 -18.42 11.78 -10.81
C PHE A 3 -18.54 10.50 -9.97
N CYS A 4 -17.70 10.36 -8.95
CA CYS A 4 -17.73 9.27 -7.99
C CYS A 4 -17.00 9.71 -6.70
N GLN A 5 -17.59 9.40 -5.55
CA GLN A 5 -16.96 9.60 -4.24
C GLN A 5 -16.60 8.24 -3.64
N ILE A 6 -15.35 8.06 -3.28
CA ILE A 6 -14.86 6.83 -2.64
C ILE A 6 -14.24 7.24 -1.31
N THR A 7 -14.70 6.61 -0.22
CA THR A 7 -14.14 6.83 1.12
C THR A 7 -13.40 5.59 1.55
N SER A 8 -12.14 5.75 1.95
CA SER A 8 -11.38 4.74 2.68
C SER A 8 -11.41 5.11 4.16
N THR A 9 -11.66 4.12 5.03
CA THR A 9 -11.70 4.33 6.47
C THR A 9 -10.81 3.32 7.17
N TRP A 10 -10.01 3.80 8.12
CA TRP A 10 -9.21 3.01 9.04
C TRP A 10 -9.64 3.37 10.46
N ALA A 11 -9.85 2.36 11.30
CA ALA A 11 -10.14 2.53 12.71
C ALA A 11 -9.20 1.62 13.50
N THR A 12 -8.44 2.20 14.42
CA THR A 12 -7.45 1.46 15.20
C THR A 12 -7.34 2.03 16.60
N ASN A 13 -7.16 1.15 17.58
CA ASN A 13 -6.90 1.55 18.95
C ASN A 13 -5.40 1.77 19.11
N ILE A 14 -5.03 2.88 19.74
CA ILE A 14 -3.63 3.26 19.97
C ILE A 14 -3.49 3.61 21.45
N SER A 15 -2.48 3.04 22.11
CA SER A 15 -2.15 3.36 23.49
C SER A 15 -1.44 4.71 23.56
N THR A 16 -2.10 5.72 24.14
CA THR A 16 -1.51 7.03 24.41
C THR A 16 -0.90 7.09 25.81
N GLU A 17 0.16 7.88 25.98
CA GLU A 17 0.84 8.06 27.27
C GLU A 17 -0.11 8.57 28.38
N ASP A 18 -1.14 9.34 28.01
CA ASP A 18 -2.04 10.02 28.96
C ASP A 18 -3.40 9.32 29.20
N GLU A 19 -3.91 8.49 28.29
CA GLU A 19 -5.30 7.96 28.34
C GLU A 19 -5.42 6.42 28.25
N GLY A 20 -4.31 5.69 28.24
CA GLY A 20 -4.29 4.23 28.28
C GLY A 20 -4.63 3.57 26.94
N CYS A 21 -5.71 3.97 26.26
CA CYS A 21 -6.09 3.55 24.90
C CYS A 21 -7.14 4.49 24.30
N LYS A 22 -6.84 5.08 23.14
CA LYS A 22 -7.78 5.88 22.35
C LYS A 22 -8.02 5.25 20.97
N GLN A 23 -9.28 5.20 20.54
CA GLN A 23 -9.62 4.79 19.18
C GLN A 23 -9.45 5.96 18.21
N TYR A 24 -8.59 5.78 17.20
CA TYR A 24 -8.42 6.75 16.12
C TYR A 24 -9.21 6.31 14.90
N VAL A 25 -9.97 7.24 14.32
CA VAL A 25 -10.70 7.03 13.07
C VAL A 25 -10.14 7.95 12.00
N VAL A 26 -9.44 7.36 11.02
CA VAL A 26 -8.89 8.07 9.87
C VAL A 26 -9.74 7.78 8.65
N GLN A 27 -10.27 8.83 8.01
CA GLN A 27 -11.04 8.72 6.78
C GLN A 27 -10.36 9.50 5.66
N LEU A 28 -10.15 8.86 4.52
CA LEU A 28 -9.70 9.51 3.30
C LEU A 28 -10.85 9.53 2.30
N LYS A 29 -11.42 10.71 2.08
CA LYS A 29 -12.43 10.93 1.04
C LYS A 29 -11.72 11.32 -0.26
N ARG A 30 -12.03 10.60 -1.32
CA ARG A 30 -11.56 10.87 -2.67
C ARG A 30 -12.72 11.39 -3.51
N ASP A 31 -12.57 12.62 -3.97
CA ASP A 31 -13.48 13.25 -4.94
C ASP A 31 -12.89 13.08 -6.34
N VAL A 32 -13.47 12.16 -7.13
CA VAL A 32 -13.04 11.90 -8.51
C VAL A 32 -13.73 12.89 -9.44
N ASN A 33 -12.98 13.85 -9.99
CA ASN A 33 -13.43 14.70 -11.09
C ASN A 33 -12.78 14.27 -12.40
N CYS A 34 -13.33 14.75 -13.53
CA CYS A 34 -12.86 14.39 -14.87
C CYS A 34 -11.37 14.69 -15.15
N CYS A 35 -10.76 15.64 -14.42
CA CYS A 35 -9.40 16.11 -14.68
C CYS A 35 -8.47 16.10 -13.45
N GLU A 36 -9.01 15.93 -12.24
CA GLU A 36 -8.23 16.03 -11.01
C GLU A 36 -8.90 15.23 -9.89
N ASP A 37 -8.15 14.33 -9.26
CA ASP A 37 -8.56 13.66 -8.03
C ASP A 37 -8.20 14.55 -6.84
N LYS A 38 -9.18 14.88 -6.00
CA LYS A 38 -8.96 15.61 -4.75
C LYS A 38 -9.10 14.69 -3.55
N TYR A 39 -8.18 14.82 -2.61
CA TYR A 39 -8.13 14.03 -1.39
C TYR A 39 -8.42 14.90 -0.18
N LYS A 40 -9.38 14.46 0.65
CA LYS A 40 -9.69 15.08 1.93
C LYS A 40 -9.45 14.07 3.04
N LEU A 41 -8.52 14.38 3.92
CA LEU A 41 -8.20 13.58 5.08
C LEU A 41 -9.00 14.07 6.28
N PHE A 42 -9.67 13.17 6.96
CA PHE A 42 -10.34 13.42 8.24
C PHE A 42 -9.71 12.52 9.30
N VAL A 43 -9.36 13.08 10.45
CA VAL A 43 -8.89 12.34 11.63
C VAL A 43 -9.84 12.70 12.76
N ASP A 44 -10.53 11.71 13.34
CA ASP A 44 -11.55 11.91 14.39
C ASP A 44 -12.63 12.94 14.01
N ASN A 45 -13.04 12.91 12.73
CA ASN A 45 -13.99 13.84 12.08
C ASN A 45 -13.48 15.28 11.84
N GLU A 46 -12.23 15.60 12.16
CA GLU A 46 -11.62 16.89 11.83
C GLU A 46 -10.89 16.83 10.49
N GLU A 47 -11.17 17.77 9.58
CA GLU A 47 -10.50 17.87 8.27
C GLU A 47 -9.06 18.35 8.47
N ARG A 48 -8.10 17.60 7.94
CA ARG A 48 -6.68 17.92 7.95
C ARG A 48 -6.23 18.36 6.56
N GLU A 49 -5.53 19.50 6.50
CA GLU A 49 -4.83 19.91 5.28
C GLU A 49 -3.76 18.88 4.93
N ASN A 50 -3.77 18.44 3.67
CA ASN A 50 -2.90 17.39 3.17
C ASN A 50 -2.51 17.68 1.71
N ASP A 51 -1.28 17.32 1.36
CA ASP A 51 -0.74 17.47 -0.01
C ASP A 51 -0.81 16.13 -0.79
N LEU A 52 -1.82 15.30 -0.49
CA LEU A 52 -1.96 14.00 -1.14
C LEU A 52 -2.31 14.19 -2.61
N THR A 53 -1.50 13.58 -3.45
CA THR A 53 -1.61 13.61 -4.91
C THR A 53 -1.58 12.20 -5.45
N ASP A 54 -2.26 11.96 -6.56
CA ASP A 54 -2.18 10.69 -7.28
C ASP A 54 -0.79 10.56 -7.90
N ASN A 55 0.07 9.78 -7.23
CA ASN A 55 1.40 9.48 -7.73
C ASN A 55 1.54 7.96 -7.95
N PRO A 56 1.27 7.46 -9.17
CA PRO A 56 1.36 6.02 -9.48
C PRO A 56 2.80 5.48 -9.33
N CYS A 57 3.79 6.38 -9.32
CA CYS A 57 5.19 6.07 -9.10
C CYS A 57 5.60 6.13 -7.63
N SER A 58 4.70 6.45 -6.70
CA SER A 58 4.98 6.43 -5.25
C SER A 58 4.68 5.05 -4.68
N PRO A 59 5.64 4.38 -4.01
CA PRO A 59 6.87 4.92 -3.44
C PRO A 59 8.16 4.58 -4.24
N LEU A 60 8.05 4.26 -5.54
CA LEU A 60 9.12 3.75 -6.39
C LEU A 60 10.15 4.82 -6.82
N CYS A 61 9.72 5.98 -7.34
CA CYS A 61 10.66 6.95 -7.92
C CYS A 61 10.38 8.45 -7.70
N CYS A 62 9.20 8.88 -7.25
CA CYS A 62 8.87 10.31 -7.09
C CYS A 62 8.32 10.67 -5.70
N LYS A 63 8.62 11.89 -5.23
CA LYS A 63 7.93 12.52 -4.08
C LYS A 63 6.48 12.83 -4.50
N GLY A 64 5.52 12.58 -3.62
CA GLY A 64 4.08 12.71 -3.89
C GLY A 64 3.34 11.40 -3.63
N GLY A 65 2.04 11.45 -3.33
CA GLY A 65 1.25 10.26 -2.95
C GLY A 65 1.61 9.67 -1.59
N SER A 66 2.31 10.40 -0.72
CA SER A 66 2.51 10.03 0.67
C SER A 66 2.35 11.26 1.55
N TYR A 67 1.63 11.13 2.67
CA TYR A 67 1.45 12.19 3.65
C TYR A 67 1.77 11.64 5.04
N ARG A 68 2.53 12.42 5.81
CA ARG A 68 2.95 12.08 7.16
C ARG A 68 2.52 13.16 8.12
N TRP A 69 2.02 12.75 9.28
CA TRP A 69 1.75 13.64 10.39
C TRP A 69 2.04 12.92 11.70
N GLN A 70 2.25 13.69 12.76
CA GLN A 70 2.39 13.16 14.11
C GLN A 70 1.17 13.55 14.92
N ASP A 71 0.64 12.61 15.70
CA ASP A 71 -0.46 12.87 16.60
C ASP A 71 -0.29 12.03 17.88
N HIS A 72 -0.40 12.69 19.05
CA HIS A 72 -0.26 12.08 20.37
C HIS A 72 0.92 11.09 20.52
N GLY A 73 2.09 11.43 19.98
CA GLY A 73 3.31 10.61 20.06
C GLY A 73 3.49 9.56 18.96
N HIS A 74 2.49 9.35 18.10
CA HIS A 74 2.52 8.36 17.02
C HIS A 74 2.75 9.02 15.66
N GLU A 75 3.56 8.39 14.79
CA GLU A 75 3.77 8.82 13.40
C GLU A 75 2.76 8.12 12.50
N PHE A 76 1.84 8.88 11.93
CA PHE A 76 0.92 8.40 10.91
C PHE A 76 1.50 8.67 9.53
N HIS A 77 1.45 7.67 8.67
CA HIS A 77 1.99 7.71 7.34
C HIS A 77 1.00 7.09 6.35
N LEU A 78 0.32 7.95 5.60
CA LEU A 78 -0.56 7.54 4.52
C LEU A 78 0.23 7.45 3.22
N VAL A 79 0.19 6.32 2.53
CA VAL A 79 0.97 6.10 1.30
C VAL A 79 0.12 5.49 0.20
N TYR A 80 0.34 5.95 -1.02
CA TYR A 80 -0.21 5.37 -2.23
C TYR A 80 0.23 3.91 -2.37
N ASN A 81 -0.73 3.02 -2.54
CA ASN A 81 -0.51 1.58 -2.63
C ASN A 81 -0.10 1.21 -4.06
N ALA A 82 1.00 1.80 -4.57
CA ALA A 82 1.60 1.32 -5.80
C ALA A 82 2.03 -0.12 -5.60
N LEU A 83 1.81 -0.95 -6.62
CA LEU A 83 1.97 -2.41 -6.58
C LEU A 83 0.77 -3.17 -5.97
N SER A 84 -0.40 -2.55 -5.85
CA SER A 84 -1.65 -3.28 -5.69
C SER A 84 -2.17 -3.71 -7.06
N LEU A 85 -2.08 -5.01 -7.38
CA LEU A 85 -2.70 -5.59 -8.60
C LEU A 85 -4.22 -5.35 -8.61
N THR A 86 -4.83 -5.23 -7.44
CA THR A 86 -6.23 -4.86 -7.25
C THR A 86 -6.33 -3.36 -6.99
N GLY A 87 -6.30 -2.55 -8.05
CA GLY A 87 -6.60 -1.10 -7.98
C GLY A 87 -8.01 -0.78 -7.45
N VAL A 88 -8.84 -1.80 -7.29
CA VAL A 88 -10.21 -1.76 -6.74
C VAL A 88 -10.21 -1.71 -5.20
N VAL A 89 -9.17 -2.22 -4.53
CA VAL A 89 -9.12 -2.31 -3.06
C VAL A 89 -8.12 -1.31 -2.50
N GLY A 90 -8.58 -0.06 -2.32
CA GLY A 90 -7.86 0.99 -1.60
C GLY A 90 -6.60 1.50 -2.30
N LYS A 91 -6.70 2.67 -2.95
CA LYS A 91 -5.57 3.39 -3.57
C LYS A 91 -4.49 3.79 -2.56
N HIS A 92 -4.86 3.96 -1.29
CA HIS A 92 -3.96 4.38 -0.22
C HIS A 92 -3.97 3.36 0.91
N ARG A 93 -2.88 3.31 1.67
CA ARG A 93 -2.77 2.58 2.94
C ARG A 93 -2.28 3.49 4.04
N LEU A 94 -2.75 3.22 5.26
CA LEU A 94 -2.33 3.91 6.45
C LEU A 94 -1.33 3.04 7.21
N PHE A 95 -0.21 3.63 7.58
CA PHE A 95 0.78 3.08 8.49
C PHE A 95 0.83 3.95 9.74
N ILE A 96 0.96 3.33 10.90
CA ILE A 96 1.16 3.99 12.20
C ILE A 96 2.44 3.42 12.77
N ASP A 97 3.39 4.29 13.13
CA ASP A 97 4.72 3.91 13.61
C ASP A 97 5.40 2.87 12.70
N ASP A 98 5.35 3.12 11.39
CA ASP A 98 5.81 2.21 10.33
C ASP A 98 5.05 0.87 10.22
N ALA A 99 3.98 0.61 10.98
CA ALA A 99 3.18 -0.62 10.86
C ALA A 99 1.85 -0.38 10.10
N ASP A 100 1.53 -1.25 9.14
CA ASP A 100 0.30 -1.18 8.35
C ASP A 100 -0.93 -1.46 9.22
N CYS A 101 -1.87 -0.53 9.30
CA CYS A 101 -3.09 -0.68 10.11
C CYS A 101 -3.91 -1.92 9.75
N ASN A 102 -3.86 -2.36 8.49
CA ASN A 102 -4.66 -3.49 8.02
C ASN A 102 -4.01 -4.85 8.27
N THR A 103 -2.68 -4.91 8.42
CA THR A 103 -1.97 -6.20 8.48
C THR A 103 -0.93 -6.30 9.60
N GLY A 104 -0.70 -5.23 10.35
CA GLY A 104 0.32 -5.12 11.40
C GLY A 104 1.76 -5.22 10.87
N ARG A 105 1.98 -5.20 9.56
CA ARG A 105 3.29 -5.41 8.95
C ARG A 105 4.08 -4.12 8.88
N GLU A 106 5.37 -4.22 9.13
CA GLU A 106 6.28 -3.10 8.93
C GLU A 106 6.28 -2.61 7.46
N PHE A 107 6.44 -1.30 7.30
CA PHE A 107 6.39 -0.58 6.03
C PHE A 107 7.34 -1.19 5.00
N GLY A 108 8.60 -1.38 5.39
CA GLY A 108 9.63 -1.98 4.52
C GLY A 108 9.29 -3.41 4.12
N GLU A 109 8.79 -4.22 5.06
CA GLU A 109 8.42 -5.60 4.79
C GLU A 109 7.20 -5.73 3.86
N TYR A 110 6.21 -4.85 4.04
CA TYR A 110 5.03 -4.77 3.20
C TYR A 110 5.41 -4.56 1.73
N PHE A 111 6.19 -3.50 1.43
CA PHE A 111 6.60 -3.19 0.06
C PHE A 111 7.59 -4.20 -0.51
N ARG A 112 8.47 -4.76 0.31
CA ARG A 112 9.38 -5.84 -0.12
C ARG A 112 8.61 -7.08 -0.56
N ARG A 113 7.60 -7.51 0.21
CA ARG A 113 6.76 -8.66 -0.15
C ARG A 113 5.98 -8.42 -1.45
N ARG A 114 5.41 -7.22 -1.62
CA ARG A 114 4.75 -6.81 -2.87
C ARG A 114 5.72 -6.82 -4.06
N GLY A 115 6.95 -6.35 -3.86
CA GLY A 115 8.02 -6.44 -4.83
C GLY A 115 8.26 -7.88 -5.30
N TYR A 116 8.42 -8.81 -4.36
CA TYR A 116 8.57 -10.24 -4.70
C TYR A 116 7.37 -10.80 -5.46
N GLN A 117 6.14 -10.42 -5.11
CA GLN A 117 4.94 -10.84 -5.86
C GLN A 117 4.99 -10.37 -7.32
N PHE A 118 5.43 -9.13 -7.57
CA PHE A 118 5.60 -8.59 -8.92
C PHE A 118 6.69 -9.32 -9.70
N VAL A 119 7.80 -9.65 -9.05
CA VAL A 119 8.89 -10.43 -9.66
C VAL A 119 8.40 -11.83 -10.07
N VAL A 120 7.70 -12.53 -9.17
CA VAL A 120 7.15 -13.87 -9.45
C VAL A 120 6.12 -13.79 -10.58
N PHE A 121 5.21 -12.81 -10.53
CA PHE A 121 4.20 -12.64 -11.56
C PHE A 121 4.81 -12.30 -12.93
N GLY A 122 5.78 -11.38 -12.97
CA GLY A 122 6.53 -11.05 -14.18
C GLY A 122 7.28 -12.26 -14.75
N PHE A 123 7.86 -13.09 -13.89
CA PHE A 123 8.51 -14.33 -14.30
C PHE A 123 7.53 -15.33 -14.94
N LEU A 124 6.33 -15.51 -14.38
CA LEU A 124 5.29 -16.37 -14.97
C LEU A 124 4.84 -15.87 -16.35
N ILE A 125 4.64 -14.57 -16.51
CA ILE A 125 4.30 -13.96 -17.81
C ILE A 125 5.44 -14.18 -18.81
N LEU A 126 6.69 -14.01 -18.38
CA LEU A 126 7.86 -14.23 -19.22
C LEU A 126 7.91 -15.68 -19.71
N LEU A 127 7.73 -16.65 -18.80
CA LEU A 127 7.69 -18.08 -19.16
C LEU A 127 6.57 -18.37 -20.16
N ALA A 128 5.36 -17.85 -19.92
CA ALA A 128 4.24 -18.00 -20.83
C ALA A 128 4.57 -17.42 -22.22
N GLY A 129 5.22 -16.26 -22.28
CA GLY A 129 5.67 -15.64 -23.52
C GLY A 129 6.71 -16.46 -24.27
N VAL A 130 7.69 -17.03 -23.57
CA VAL A 130 8.71 -17.92 -24.15
C VAL A 130 8.08 -19.20 -24.71
N ILE A 131 7.18 -19.83 -23.96
CA ILE A 131 6.47 -21.03 -24.41
C ILE A 131 5.63 -20.70 -25.65
N TRP A 132 4.86 -19.61 -25.62
CA TRP A 132 4.03 -19.17 -26.74
C TRP A 132 4.87 -18.88 -27.99
N ALA A 133 5.91 -18.04 -27.86
CA ALA A 133 6.81 -17.73 -28.98
C ALA A 133 7.44 -19.00 -29.56
N SER A 134 7.89 -19.91 -28.70
CA SER A 134 8.50 -21.17 -29.13
C SER A 134 7.53 -22.05 -29.92
N VAL A 135 6.31 -22.26 -29.42
CA VAL A 135 5.29 -23.09 -30.07
C VAL A 135 4.90 -22.51 -31.43
N PHE A 136 4.54 -21.23 -31.48
CA PHE A 136 4.02 -20.64 -32.71
C PHE A 136 5.10 -20.38 -33.76
N ARG A 137 6.35 -20.13 -33.34
CA ARG A 137 7.46 -19.91 -34.27
C ARG A 137 8.06 -21.20 -34.81
N PHE A 138 8.27 -22.20 -33.96
CA PHE A 138 8.99 -23.42 -34.34
C PHE A 138 8.11 -24.62 -34.66
N LEU A 139 6.95 -24.77 -34.01
CA LEU A 139 6.05 -25.90 -34.29
C LEU A 139 5.02 -25.53 -35.37
N LEU A 140 4.34 -24.40 -35.21
CA LEU A 140 3.22 -24.02 -36.07
C LEU A 140 3.60 -23.09 -37.23
N HIS A 141 4.86 -22.64 -37.29
CA HIS A 141 5.39 -21.75 -38.34
C HIS A 141 4.53 -20.50 -38.61
N SER A 142 3.80 -20.03 -37.58
CA SER A 142 2.93 -18.87 -37.65
C SER A 142 3.65 -17.65 -37.07
N ALA A 143 4.39 -16.98 -37.94
CA ALA A 143 5.09 -15.74 -37.62
C ALA A 143 4.21 -14.66 -36.95
N PRO A 144 2.98 -14.33 -37.44
CA PRO A 144 2.20 -13.25 -36.83
C PRO A 144 1.75 -13.56 -35.40
N VAL A 145 1.44 -14.83 -35.11
CA VAL A 145 0.98 -15.24 -33.76
C VAL A 145 2.15 -15.33 -32.77
N SER A 146 3.37 -15.57 -33.27
CA SER A 146 4.59 -15.56 -32.44
C SER A 146 4.94 -14.18 -31.87
N ILE A 147 4.50 -13.09 -32.52
CA ILE A 147 4.72 -11.70 -32.08
C ILE A 147 4.11 -11.44 -30.70
N VAL A 148 2.94 -12.03 -30.44
CA VAL A 148 2.27 -11.94 -29.13
C VAL A 148 3.15 -12.51 -28.01
N GLY A 149 3.88 -13.59 -28.28
CA GLY A 149 4.83 -14.17 -27.34
C GLY A 149 5.97 -13.21 -26.98
N TYR A 150 6.51 -12.48 -27.96
CA TYR A 150 7.51 -11.44 -27.70
C TYR A 150 6.94 -10.27 -26.88
N GLY A 151 5.65 -9.93 -27.08
CA GLY A 151 4.95 -8.97 -26.24
C GLY A 151 4.89 -9.41 -24.77
N PHE A 152 4.56 -10.68 -24.51
CA PHE A 152 4.58 -11.23 -23.16
C PHE A 152 5.99 -11.25 -22.54
N ILE A 153 7.02 -11.58 -23.32
CA ILE A 153 8.41 -11.53 -22.84
C ILE A 153 8.77 -10.10 -22.40
N GLY A 154 8.46 -9.10 -23.24
CA GLY A 154 8.69 -7.69 -22.91
C GLY A 154 7.93 -7.25 -21.66
N ALA A 155 6.65 -7.57 -21.57
CA ALA A 155 5.83 -7.27 -20.40
C ALA A 155 6.39 -7.93 -19.13
N GLY A 156 6.71 -9.23 -19.18
CA GLY A 156 7.28 -9.96 -18.05
C GLY A 156 8.56 -9.30 -17.51
N LEU A 157 9.45 -8.84 -18.40
CA LEU A 157 10.65 -8.09 -18.01
C LEU A 157 10.31 -6.77 -17.32
N THR A 158 9.37 -5.98 -17.85
CA THR A 158 8.94 -4.71 -17.22
C THR A 158 8.36 -4.95 -15.82
N TRP A 159 7.53 -5.98 -15.65
CA TRP A 159 6.98 -6.37 -14.35
C TRP A 159 8.05 -6.83 -13.36
N MET A 160 9.06 -7.56 -13.83
CA MET A 160 10.20 -7.93 -12.99
C MET A 160 11.02 -6.72 -12.56
N ILE A 161 11.35 -5.80 -13.47
CA ILE A 161 12.12 -4.58 -13.16
C ILE A 161 11.39 -3.74 -12.11
N THR A 162 10.08 -3.49 -12.32
CA THR A 162 9.25 -2.74 -11.37
C THR A 162 9.16 -3.42 -10.00
N GLY A 163 9.10 -4.75 -9.95
CA GLY A 163 9.12 -5.52 -8.70
C GLY A 163 10.47 -5.56 -7.98
N ILE A 164 11.60 -5.46 -8.69
CA ILE A 164 12.95 -5.45 -8.11
C ILE A 164 13.24 -4.14 -7.36
N ILE A 165 12.78 -3.00 -7.87
CA ILE A 165 12.98 -1.68 -7.27
C ILE A 165 12.63 -1.66 -5.77
N PRO A 166 11.41 -2.04 -5.32
CA PRO A 166 11.05 -2.04 -3.91
C PRO A 166 11.85 -3.09 -3.11
N VAL A 167 12.18 -4.24 -3.70
CA VAL A 167 12.98 -5.28 -3.01
C VAL A 167 14.36 -4.75 -2.63
N ILE A 168 15.01 -4.01 -3.54
CA ILE A 168 16.32 -3.41 -3.28
C ILE A 168 16.18 -2.21 -2.35
N ARG A 169 15.23 -1.31 -2.63
CA ARG A 169 15.01 -0.06 -1.88
C ARG A 169 14.72 -0.31 -0.39
N TYR A 170 13.93 -1.34 -0.09
CA TYR A 170 13.53 -1.67 1.28
C TYR A 170 14.31 -2.83 1.91
N ARG A 171 15.39 -3.30 1.28
CA ARG A 171 16.21 -4.41 1.80
C ARG A 171 16.82 -4.10 3.17
N ASN A 172 17.27 -2.86 3.33
CA ASN A 172 17.94 -2.36 4.54
C ASN A 172 17.06 -1.33 5.27
N PHE A 173 15.75 -1.31 5.02
CA PHE A 173 14.85 -0.41 5.73
C PHE A 173 14.90 -0.78 7.22
N ARG A 174 15.39 0.13 8.05
CA ARG A 174 15.28 0.03 9.50
C ARG A 174 14.05 0.84 9.90
N PRO A 175 13.11 0.27 10.66
CA PRO A 175 12.01 1.05 11.20
C PRO A 175 12.57 2.20 12.04
N ALA A 176 12.00 3.40 11.89
CA ALA A 176 12.40 4.56 12.67
C ALA A 176 12.20 4.31 14.17
N HIS A 177 11.30 3.38 14.52
CA HIS A 177 10.89 3.04 15.88
C HIS A 177 11.66 1.90 16.56
N SER A 178 12.86 1.55 16.08
CA SER A 178 13.74 0.55 16.72
C SER A 178 14.30 0.96 18.10
N GLN A 179 13.73 1.97 18.76
CA GLN A 179 14.02 2.41 20.14
C GLN A 179 12.78 2.48 21.05
N ALA A 180 11.58 2.16 20.58
CA ALA A 180 10.36 2.18 21.40
C ALA A 180 9.67 0.80 21.39
N PRO A 181 8.99 0.42 22.50
CA PRO A 181 8.44 -0.92 22.65
C PRO A 181 7.42 -1.24 21.56
N ALA A 182 7.40 -2.50 21.12
CA ALA A 182 6.49 -2.99 20.10
C ALA A 182 5.04 -2.61 20.43
N VAL A 183 4.43 -1.77 19.60
CA VAL A 183 3.01 -1.43 19.70
C VAL A 183 2.23 -2.71 19.39
N HIS A 184 1.65 -3.31 20.44
CA HIS A 184 0.75 -4.44 20.30
C HIS A 184 -0.61 -3.92 19.83
N TYR A 185 -0.87 -4.02 18.52
CA TYR A 185 -2.15 -3.64 17.90
C TYR A 185 -3.35 -4.52 18.32
N ASP A 186 -3.09 -5.54 19.15
CA ASP A 186 -4.07 -6.44 19.77
C ASP A 186 -3.90 -6.52 21.29
N ALA A 187 -3.32 -5.49 21.93
CA ALA A 187 -3.45 -5.42 23.39
C ALA A 187 -4.95 -5.34 23.68
N GLU A 188 -5.53 -6.47 24.12
CA GLU A 188 -6.82 -6.49 24.80
C GLU A 188 -6.77 -5.31 25.76
N CYS A 189 -7.50 -4.24 25.44
CA CYS A 189 -7.72 -3.18 26.40
C CYS A 189 -8.18 -3.89 27.67
N PRO A 190 -7.63 -3.56 28.85
CA PRO A 190 -8.10 -4.15 30.08
C PRO A 190 -9.61 -4.03 30.06
N LYS A 191 -10.30 -5.17 30.05
CA LYS A 191 -11.74 -5.19 30.23
C LYS A 191 -11.94 -4.48 31.57
N ASP A 192 -12.63 -3.35 31.56
CA ASP A 192 -13.13 -2.76 32.78
C ASP A 192 -13.99 -3.82 33.48
N GLU A 193 -13.37 -4.62 34.35
CA GLU A 193 -14.06 -5.36 35.41
C GLU A 193 -14.51 -4.30 36.42
N GLY A 194 -15.56 -3.57 36.05
CA GLY A 194 -16.00 -2.40 36.78
C GLY A 194 -17.51 -2.18 36.70
N VAL A 195 -18.32 -3.17 37.04
CA VAL A 195 -19.77 -3.05 37.32
C VAL A 195 -20.20 -4.34 38.06
N LEU A 196 -20.75 -4.40 39.29
CA LEU A 196 -21.35 -3.44 40.21
C LEU A 196 -21.13 -3.91 41.67
N ASP A 197 -20.81 -2.99 42.57
CA ASP A 197 -21.38 -3.05 43.93
C ASP A 197 -22.82 -2.56 43.83
N LEU A 198 -23.78 -3.44 44.13
CA LEU A 198 -25.17 -3.11 44.43
C LEU A 198 -25.70 -4.08 45.48
#